data_AF-A0ABD1KLI7-F1
#
_entry.id   AF-A0ABD1KLI7-F1
#
_cell.length_a   1.000
_cell.length_b   1.000
_cell.length_c   1.000
_cell.angle_alpha   90.00
_cell.angle_beta   90.00
_cell.angle_gamma   90.00
#
_symmetry.space_group_name_H-M   'P 1'
#
loop_
_entity.id
_entity.type
_entity.pdbx_description
1 polymer ?
#
loop_
_entity_poly.entity_id
_entity_poly.type
_entity_poly.pdbx_seq_one_letter_code
_entity_poly.pdbx_strand_id
1 'polypeptide(L)'
;MPRLLQIIHVLRSPRVVFEGSKVRGFVIPFKSWRSFYSSVEMKRTAEDNGAAGDLEHIEKKVKEDGDQSQEDKRIPKRKVALLMAYSGKGYYGMQRNPGNDQFKTIEDELVTALLNAGCIPENHKDDMKKMSFQRCARTDKGVSAAGQVVSLKLWLIEDILDKINAELPPHIRVLGLKRVTGGFNSKNNCDARTYSYMLPTVAFSSKDHNQEDTAFRLEASTLQWVNRLFARYKGTHNFHNFTSQKGPRDPSAKRYITHMSCGEPFVRQDAEFAVITVRGQSFMMHQIRKMIGLVIAVAKGYASEDVMERSWGEEKVDVPKAPGLGLVLERVHFDRYNKRFGSDGLHERLEWNEEEEAISAFKESHIYPTIVETERDEKSMVSWMATLDIHDFEGTAMGKQDRKPGEQDDDDGNGSD
;
A
#
# COMPACT_ATOMS: atom_id res chain seq x y z
N MET A 1 -51.43 0.26 -53.00
CA MET A 1 -51.01 1.52 -52.34
C MET A 1 -52.06 1.91 -51.31
N PRO A 2 -51.74 2.49 -50.14
CA PRO A 2 -50.47 2.58 -49.43
C PRO A 2 -50.48 1.90 -48.03
N ARG A 3 -49.28 1.72 -47.48
CA ARG A 3 -48.95 1.19 -46.14
C ARG A 3 -48.86 2.32 -45.11
N LEU A 4 -49.24 2.04 -43.86
CA LEU A 4 -49.01 2.90 -42.69
C LEU A 4 -47.84 2.39 -41.83
N LEU A 5 -47.28 3.32 -41.07
CA LEU A 5 -46.00 3.35 -40.37
C LEU A 5 -45.78 2.31 -39.27
N GLN A 6 -44.51 1.96 -39.02
CA GLN A 6 -43.93 2.08 -37.68
C GLN A 6 -42.40 2.25 -37.74
N ILE A 7 -41.91 3.27 -37.04
CA ILE A 7 -40.51 3.66 -36.89
C ILE A 7 -39.92 2.92 -35.69
N ILE A 8 -38.79 2.23 -35.87
CA ILE A 8 -37.95 1.67 -34.78
C ILE A 8 -36.60 2.39 -34.82
N HIS A 9 -36.22 3.01 -33.70
CA HIS A 9 -34.88 3.57 -33.47
C HIS A 9 -33.93 2.46 -33.00
N VAL A 10 -32.85 2.21 -33.75
CA VAL A 10 -31.71 1.38 -33.32
C VAL A 10 -30.48 2.27 -33.34
N LEU A 11 -29.91 2.56 -32.16
CA LEU A 11 -28.60 3.20 -32.04
C LEU A 11 -27.54 2.10 -31.91
N ARG A 12 -26.73 1.93 -32.96
CA ARG A 12 -25.46 1.17 -32.93
C ARG A 12 -24.31 2.18 -32.74
N SER A 13 -23.45 1.94 -31.74
CA SER A 13 -22.19 2.66 -31.57
C SER A 13 -21.04 1.88 -32.26
N PRO A 14 -20.01 2.55 -32.81
CA PRO A 14 -19.08 1.96 -33.77
C PRO A 14 -17.94 1.15 -33.11
N ARG A 15 -17.58 0.04 -33.78
CA ARG A 15 -16.35 -0.72 -33.55
C ARG A 15 -15.16 0.06 -34.13
N VAL A 16 -14.09 0.21 -33.37
CA VAL A 16 -12.78 0.67 -33.87
C VAL A 16 -11.90 -0.56 -34.06
N VAL A 17 -11.47 -0.76 -35.31
CA VAL A 17 -10.46 -1.72 -35.74
C VAL A 17 -9.10 -1.03 -35.65
N PHE A 18 -8.11 -1.66 -35.01
CA PHE A 18 -6.72 -1.21 -35.07
C PHE A 18 -5.94 -2.13 -36.00
N GLU A 19 -5.60 -1.59 -37.17
CA GLU A 19 -4.69 -2.16 -38.15
C GLU A 19 -3.33 -1.44 -38.00
N GLY A 20 -2.24 -2.22 -38.06
CA GLY A 20 -0.91 -1.76 -37.70
C GLY A 20 -0.32 -0.71 -38.64
N SER A 21 0.54 0.16 -38.10
CA SER A 21 1.48 0.94 -38.89
C SER A 21 2.70 1.33 -38.05
N LYS A 22 3.88 0.95 -38.59
CA LYS A 22 5.22 1.36 -38.16
C LYS A 22 5.32 2.89 -38.08
N VAL A 23 5.93 3.41 -37.02
CA VAL A 23 6.50 4.77 -37.03
C VAL A 23 7.92 4.73 -36.47
N ARG A 24 8.82 5.34 -37.25
CA ARG A 24 10.26 5.47 -37.05
C ARG A 24 10.58 6.26 -35.77
N GLY A 25 11.51 5.74 -34.97
CA GLY A 25 12.09 6.46 -33.84
C GLY A 25 12.99 7.60 -34.32
N PHE A 26 12.63 8.82 -33.94
CA PHE A 26 13.49 9.98 -34.00
C PHE A 26 14.10 10.17 -32.60
N VAL A 27 15.42 10.11 -32.53
CA VAL A 27 16.22 10.47 -31.34
C VAL A 27 16.47 11.97 -31.39
N ILE A 28 16.10 12.72 -30.35
CA ILE A 28 16.57 14.10 -30.13
C ILE A 28 16.94 14.26 -28.65
N PRO A 29 18.11 14.85 -28.33
CA PRO A 29 18.74 14.74 -27.01
C PRO A 29 18.26 15.77 -25.99
N PHE A 30 18.41 15.38 -24.72
CA PHE A 30 18.25 16.18 -23.51
C PHE A 30 19.20 17.40 -23.51
N LYS A 31 18.67 18.61 -23.39
CA LYS A 31 19.45 19.84 -23.11
C LYS A 31 18.88 20.58 -21.90
N SER A 32 19.68 20.54 -20.83
CA SER A 32 20.03 21.65 -19.93
C SER A 32 19.00 22.77 -19.71
N TRP A 33 18.38 22.78 -18.53
CA TRP A 33 17.81 23.98 -17.93
C TRP A 33 18.72 24.46 -16.79
N ARG A 34 19.50 25.50 -17.09
CA ARG A 34 20.11 26.43 -16.12
C ARG A 34 19.68 27.83 -16.54
N SER A 35 19.43 28.68 -15.54
CA SER A 35 19.17 30.12 -15.61
C SER A 35 17.70 30.53 -15.60
N PHE A 36 17.17 30.72 -14.39
CA PHE A 36 16.39 31.91 -14.09
C PHE A 36 16.52 32.20 -12.59
N TYR A 37 17.34 33.20 -12.24
CA TYR A 37 17.21 34.14 -11.11
C TYR A 37 18.59 34.80 -10.90
N SER A 38 18.78 35.94 -11.55
CA SER A 38 19.67 37.01 -11.11
C SER A 38 18.90 38.32 -11.22
N SER A 39 19.21 39.23 -10.31
CA SER A 39 18.97 40.67 -10.38
C SER A 39 17.74 41.19 -9.64
N VAL A 40 17.94 41.55 -8.37
CA VAL A 40 17.56 42.88 -7.87
C VAL A 40 18.76 43.44 -7.09
N GLU A 41 19.19 44.63 -7.49
CA GLU A 41 20.33 45.38 -6.98
C GLU A 41 19.86 46.70 -6.35
N MET A 42 20.71 47.25 -5.47
CA MET A 42 20.90 48.67 -5.08
C MET A 42 20.25 49.27 -3.80
N LYS A 43 21.15 49.43 -2.82
CA LYS A 43 21.67 50.69 -2.20
C LYS A 43 20.70 51.75 -1.65
N ARG A 44 20.94 52.10 -0.37
CA ARG A 44 20.97 53.49 0.14
C ARG A 44 22.02 53.64 1.26
N THR A 45 22.76 54.75 1.21
CA THR A 45 23.74 55.25 2.19
C THR A 45 23.36 56.69 2.57
N ALA A 46 23.53 57.05 3.86
CA ALA A 46 24.02 58.34 4.41
C ALA A 46 23.39 58.67 5.79
N GLU A 47 24.25 58.76 6.82
CA GLU A 47 24.51 59.89 7.78
C GLU A 47 23.35 60.83 8.19
N ASP A 48 23.24 61.47 9.37
CA ASP A 48 23.97 61.57 10.65
C ASP A 48 23.09 62.43 11.61
N ASN A 49 23.20 62.21 12.93
CA ASN A 49 23.24 63.21 14.02
C ASN A 49 22.73 62.69 15.37
N GLY A 50 23.57 62.90 16.39
CA GLY A 50 23.50 62.30 17.71
C GLY A 50 22.60 62.98 18.75
N ALA A 51 22.50 62.33 19.91
CA ALA A 51 22.39 62.93 21.23
C ALA A 51 22.91 61.94 22.29
N ALA A 52 23.56 62.49 23.32
CA ALA A 52 24.53 61.85 24.21
C ALA A 52 23.94 61.32 25.54
N GLY A 53 24.78 60.54 26.26
CA GLY A 53 24.63 60.14 27.68
C GLY A 53 24.34 58.64 27.81
N ASP A 54 25.03 57.81 28.61
CA ASP A 54 26.11 57.97 29.59
C ASP A 54 26.92 56.66 29.61
N LEU A 55 28.18 56.78 30.03
CA LEU A 55 29.17 55.72 30.19
C LEU A 55 28.94 54.98 31.51
N GLU A 56 28.96 53.64 31.48
CA GLU A 56 29.54 52.87 32.59
C GLU A 56 30.10 51.51 32.12
N HIS A 57 31.29 51.22 32.63
CA HIS A 57 32.23 50.16 32.27
C HIS A 57 31.74 48.75 32.60
N ILE A 58 31.86 47.79 31.66
CA ILE A 58 32.16 46.38 31.99
C ILE A 58 33.23 45.86 31.01
N GLU A 59 34.31 45.32 31.57
CA GLU A 59 35.58 44.98 30.95
C GLU A 59 35.51 43.80 29.96
N LYS A 60 36.25 43.95 28.85
CA LYS A 60 36.54 42.90 27.85
C LYS A 60 37.51 41.86 28.43
N LYS A 61 37.12 40.59 28.44
CA LYS A 61 38.05 39.45 28.41
C LYS A 61 38.17 38.95 26.97
N VAL A 62 39.27 39.31 26.32
CA VAL A 62 39.74 38.67 25.09
C VAL A 62 40.33 37.31 25.48
N LYS A 63 39.81 36.25 24.87
CA LYS A 63 40.49 34.96 24.75
C LYS A 63 40.54 34.61 23.27
N GLU A 64 41.71 34.80 22.67
CA GLU A 64 42.13 34.08 21.47
C GLU A 64 42.60 32.69 21.92
N ASP A 65 42.01 31.63 21.37
CA ASP A 65 42.70 30.79 20.39
C ASP A 65 41.86 29.58 19.98
N GLY A 66 41.77 29.39 18.66
CA GLY A 66 41.78 28.10 17.96
C GLY A 66 40.71 27.05 18.30
N ASP A 67 39.56 27.13 17.62
CA ASP A 67 39.05 25.95 16.90
C ASP A 67 38.17 26.42 15.74
N GLN A 68 38.64 26.20 14.51
CA GLN A 68 37.80 26.34 13.31
C GLN A 68 36.89 25.12 13.25
N SER A 69 35.88 25.05 14.12
CA SER A 69 34.74 24.19 13.84
C SER A 69 34.03 24.79 12.64
N GLN A 70 34.14 24.14 11.48
CA GLN A 70 33.21 24.35 10.38
C GLN A 70 31.80 24.35 10.98
N GLU A 71 31.12 25.48 10.97
CA GLU A 71 29.69 25.54 11.24
C GLU A 71 29.00 24.70 10.17
N ASP A 72 28.85 23.40 10.45
CA ASP A 72 27.93 22.52 9.79
C ASP A 72 26.57 23.22 9.87
N LYS A 73 26.19 23.89 8.78
CA LYS A 73 24.83 24.42 8.59
C LYS A 73 23.90 23.23 8.65
N ARG A 74 23.49 22.84 9.86
CA ARG A 74 22.57 21.73 10.11
C ARG A 74 21.30 22.01 9.32
N ILE A 75 21.14 21.31 8.20
CA ILE A 75 19.94 21.36 7.39
C ILE A 75 18.77 21.06 8.34
N PRO A 76 17.76 21.94 8.47
CA PRO A 76 16.69 21.72 9.40
C PRO A 76 15.87 20.50 8.96
N LYS A 77 15.64 19.55 9.86
CA LYS A 77 14.79 18.39 9.59
C LYS A 77 13.36 18.86 9.28
N ARG A 78 12.75 18.35 8.22
CA ARG A 78 11.37 18.64 7.82
C ARG A 78 10.53 17.38 7.87
N LYS A 79 9.27 17.52 8.32
CA LYS A 79 8.30 16.44 8.29
C LYS A 79 7.79 16.27 6.85
N VAL A 80 7.85 15.05 6.34
CA VAL A 80 7.42 14.69 4.99
C VAL A 80 6.50 13.47 5.01
N ALA A 81 5.76 13.31 3.92
CA ALA A 81 5.14 12.07 3.50
C ALA A 81 5.88 11.56 2.24
N LEU A 82 6.21 10.27 2.23
CA LEU A 82 6.77 9.59 1.06
C LEU A 82 5.74 8.62 0.51
N LEU A 83 5.52 8.69 -0.80
CA LEU A 83 4.84 7.66 -1.57
C LEU A 83 5.86 6.62 -2.01
N MET A 84 5.60 5.35 -1.72
CA MET A 84 6.48 4.26 -2.09
C MET A 84 5.72 3.07 -2.64
N ALA A 85 6.38 2.34 -3.53
CA ALA A 85 5.90 1.10 -4.12
C ALA A 85 6.96 0.00 -3.95
N TYR A 86 6.51 -1.25 -3.81
CA TYR A 86 7.38 -2.42 -3.69
C TYR A 86 6.68 -3.72 -4.09
N SER A 87 7.48 -4.66 -4.60
CA SER A 87 7.11 -6.08 -4.65
C SER A 87 7.40 -6.72 -3.30
N GLY A 88 6.40 -7.40 -2.72
CA GLY A 88 6.52 -8.01 -1.39
C GLY A 88 7.29 -9.34 -1.35
N LYS A 89 7.58 -9.95 -2.51
CA LYS A 89 8.27 -11.24 -2.61
C LYS A 89 9.66 -11.15 -1.98
N GLY A 90 9.99 -12.09 -1.10
CA GLY A 90 11.27 -12.13 -0.38
C GLY A 90 11.33 -11.28 0.90
N TYR A 91 10.28 -10.52 1.23
CA TYR A 91 10.22 -9.68 2.42
C TYR A 91 9.21 -10.18 3.45
N TYR A 92 9.53 -9.97 4.73
CA TYR A 92 8.67 -10.31 5.87
C TYR A 92 7.69 -9.17 6.23
N GLY A 93 7.18 -8.51 5.20
CA GLY A 93 6.22 -7.41 5.31
C GLY A 93 6.87 -6.04 5.43
N MET A 94 6.04 -5.04 5.75
CA MET A 94 6.48 -3.64 5.82
C MET A 94 7.34 -3.35 7.05
N GLN A 95 6.84 -3.73 8.23
CA GLN A 95 7.38 -3.26 9.50
C GLN A 95 8.55 -4.13 9.97
N ARG A 96 9.62 -3.49 10.45
CA ARG A 96 10.74 -4.17 11.12
C ARG A 96 10.28 -5.03 12.29
N ASN A 97 10.88 -6.21 12.41
CA ASN A 97 10.76 -7.10 13.56
C ASN A 97 12.08 -7.07 14.35
N PRO A 98 12.15 -6.34 15.48
CA PRO A 98 13.37 -6.27 16.29
C PRO A 98 13.78 -7.67 16.77
N GLY A 99 15.06 -8.02 16.60
CA GLY A 99 15.61 -9.29 17.09
C GLY A 99 15.60 -10.46 16.09
N ASN A 100 15.16 -10.24 14.85
CA ASN A 100 15.24 -11.26 13.79
C ASN A 100 15.89 -10.71 12.51
N ASP A 101 17.21 -10.75 12.46
CA ASP A 101 18.01 -10.27 11.32
C ASP A 101 17.96 -11.20 10.10
N GLN A 102 17.39 -12.41 10.23
CA GLN A 102 17.28 -13.34 9.11
C GLN A 102 16.25 -12.87 8.07
N PHE A 103 15.31 -12.02 8.47
CA PHE A 103 14.13 -11.70 7.69
C PHE A 103 14.02 -10.21 7.40
N LYS A 104 14.58 -9.79 6.26
CA LYS A 104 14.51 -8.40 5.81
C LYS A 104 13.07 -7.93 5.60
N THR A 105 12.80 -6.69 5.98
CA THR A 105 11.53 -5.99 5.79
C THR A 105 11.70 -4.80 4.85
N ILE A 106 10.59 -4.26 4.34
CA ILE A 106 10.65 -3.08 3.47
C ILE A 106 11.20 -1.85 4.21
N GLU A 107 10.92 -1.72 5.51
CA GLU A 107 11.49 -0.66 6.34
C GLU A 107 13.01 -0.81 6.53
N ASP A 108 13.56 -2.02 6.50
CA ASP A 108 15.01 -2.22 6.56
C ASP A 108 15.73 -1.61 5.35
N GLU A 109 15.21 -1.89 4.15
CA GLU A 109 15.74 -1.33 2.89
C GLU A 109 15.57 0.18 2.86
N LEU A 110 14.38 0.69 3.20
CA LEU A 110 14.10 2.12 3.20
C LEU A 110 14.99 2.89 4.17
N VAL A 111 15.13 2.42 5.41
CA VAL A 111 15.93 3.14 6.41
C VAL A 111 17.43 3.08 6.07
N THR A 112 17.90 1.96 5.52
CA THR A 112 19.29 1.84 5.04
C THR A 112 19.53 2.81 3.89
N ALA A 113 18.62 2.88 2.92
CA ALA A 113 18.71 3.83 1.81
C ALA A 113 18.66 5.29 2.29
N LEU A 114 17.80 5.63 3.25
CA LEU A 114 17.72 6.97 3.83
C LEU A 114 19.01 7.38 4.54
N LEU A 115 19.68 6.43 5.21
CA LEU A 115 20.97 6.67 5.85
C LEU A 115 22.06 6.90 4.79
N ASN A 116 22.21 5.97 3.84
CA ASN A 116 23.24 6.04 2.80
C ASN A 116 23.10 7.28 1.93
N ALA A 117 21.86 7.69 1.62
CA ALA A 117 21.56 8.92 0.89
C ALA A 117 21.84 10.19 1.70
N GLY A 118 22.19 10.10 2.99
CA GLY A 118 22.43 11.26 3.85
C GLY A 118 21.15 12.01 4.26
N CYS A 119 20.00 11.34 4.27
CA CYS A 119 18.71 11.94 4.63
C CYS A 119 18.43 11.90 6.15
N ILE A 120 19.08 10.98 6.86
CA ILE A 120 19.00 10.82 8.32
C ILE A 120 20.39 10.56 8.93
N PRO A 121 20.62 10.93 10.22
CA PRO A 121 21.83 10.54 10.94
C PRO A 121 21.81 9.07 11.35
N GLU A 122 22.99 8.47 11.59
CA GLU A 122 23.17 7.07 12.01
C GLU A 122 22.28 6.70 13.21
N ASN A 123 22.22 7.56 14.23
CA ASN A 123 21.47 7.29 15.46
C ASN A 123 19.94 7.20 15.29
N HIS A 124 19.40 7.53 14.10
CA HIS A 124 17.99 7.34 13.72
C HIS A 124 17.71 5.98 13.07
N LYS A 125 18.75 5.28 12.58
CA LYS A 125 18.61 3.95 11.97
C LYS A 125 18.12 2.94 12.97
N ASP A 126 18.69 2.93 14.18
CA ASP A 126 18.35 1.98 15.24
C ASP A 126 17.08 2.38 16.00
N ASP A 127 16.78 3.68 16.06
CA ASP A 127 15.58 4.21 16.71
C ASP A 127 14.80 5.13 15.77
N MET A 128 13.90 4.52 15.00
CA MET A 128 13.02 5.21 14.06
C MET A 128 12.05 6.20 14.76
N LYS A 129 11.86 6.11 16.10
CA LYS A 129 11.05 7.08 16.84
C LYS A 129 11.67 8.48 16.80
N LYS A 130 13.01 8.59 16.71
CA LYS A 130 13.74 9.87 16.61
C LYS A 130 13.47 10.66 15.33
N MET A 131 13.13 9.98 14.23
CA MET A 131 12.62 10.61 13.00
C MET A 131 11.09 10.67 12.94
N SER A 132 10.39 10.29 14.01
CA SER A 132 8.92 10.25 14.04
C SER A 132 8.35 9.42 12.86
N PHE A 133 8.97 8.28 12.56
CA PHE A 133 8.57 7.41 11.45
C PHE A 133 7.22 6.78 11.71
N GLN A 134 6.32 6.82 10.73
CA GLN A 134 5.00 6.20 10.74
C GLN A 134 4.68 5.65 9.36
N ARG A 135 3.87 4.58 9.30
CA ARG A 135 3.43 3.92 8.07
C ARG A 135 1.91 3.82 8.02
N CYS A 136 1.31 4.00 6.85
CA CYS A 136 -0.15 3.95 6.69
C CYS A 136 -0.72 2.55 6.78
N ALA A 137 0.00 1.58 6.21
CA ALA A 137 -0.38 0.18 6.18
C ALA A 137 0.78 -0.69 6.68
N ARG A 138 0.47 -1.68 7.50
CA ARG A 138 1.37 -2.78 7.84
C ARG A 138 1.00 -3.94 6.93
N THR A 139 1.69 -4.07 5.81
CA THR A 139 1.48 -5.20 4.89
C THR A 139 2.13 -6.46 5.47
N ASP A 140 1.45 -7.60 5.33
CA ASP A 140 1.92 -8.90 5.79
C ASP A 140 3.10 -9.40 4.91
N LYS A 141 3.77 -10.48 5.33
CA LYS A 141 4.77 -11.20 4.52
C LYS A 141 4.27 -11.47 3.09
N GLY A 142 5.09 -11.13 2.11
CA GLY A 142 4.80 -11.36 0.68
C GLY A 142 3.81 -10.38 0.04
N VAL A 143 3.16 -9.49 0.81
CA VAL A 143 2.16 -8.55 0.28
C VAL A 143 2.86 -7.35 -0.37
N SER A 144 2.43 -7.00 -1.58
CA SER A 144 3.01 -5.88 -2.35
C SER A 144 2.27 -4.55 -2.07
N ALA A 145 2.85 -3.43 -2.51
CA ALA A 145 2.17 -2.13 -2.48
C ALA A 145 2.54 -1.29 -3.70
N ALA A 146 1.55 -0.67 -4.31
CA ALA A 146 1.73 0.33 -5.37
C ALA A 146 1.67 1.76 -4.81
N GLY A 147 0.99 1.96 -3.67
CA GLY A 147 0.80 3.28 -3.07
C GLY A 147 0.90 3.28 -1.54
N GLN A 148 1.94 2.65 -0.99
CA GLN A 148 2.24 2.78 0.43
C GLN A 148 2.65 4.23 0.74
N VAL A 149 2.23 4.73 1.91
CA VAL A 149 2.63 6.05 2.37
C VAL A 149 3.24 5.97 3.76
N VAL A 150 4.44 6.53 3.90
CA VAL A 150 5.13 6.69 5.19
C VAL A 150 5.29 8.18 5.50
N SER A 151 5.43 8.52 6.78
CA SER A 151 5.74 9.88 7.21
C SER A 151 6.84 9.89 8.26
N LEU A 152 7.78 10.83 8.12
CA LEU A 152 9.01 10.89 8.90
C LEU A 152 9.66 12.27 8.78
N LYS A 153 10.67 12.55 9.60
CA LYS A 153 11.48 13.77 9.58
C LYS A 153 12.83 13.50 8.90
N LEU A 154 13.12 14.22 7.81
CA LEU A 154 14.34 14.07 7.01
C LEU A 154 15.06 15.40 6.84
N TRP A 155 16.36 15.33 6.54
CA TRP A 155 17.07 16.43 5.89
C TRP A 155 16.68 16.49 4.42
N LEU A 156 16.15 17.64 3.98
CA LEU A 156 15.77 17.84 2.57
C LEU A 156 17.02 18.25 1.78
N ILE A 157 17.72 17.25 1.29
CA ILE A 157 18.87 17.41 0.40
C ILE A 157 18.41 17.61 -1.05
N GLU A 158 19.30 18.14 -1.89
CA GLU A 158 19.10 18.21 -3.35
C GLU A 158 19.00 16.80 -3.95
N ASP A 159 18.12 16.62 -4.94
CA ASP A 159 17.86 15.36 -5.65
C ASP A 159 17.54 14.18 -4.71
N ILE A 160 16.82 14.46 -3.62
CA ILE A 160 16.54 13.50 -2.54
C ILE A 160 15.89 12.20 -3.03
N LEU A 161 14.95 12.26 -3.99
CA LEU A 161 14.29 11.06 -4.52
C LEU A 161 15.27 10.17 -5.28
N ASP A 162 16.11 10.75 -6.13
CA ASP A 162 17.09 10.02 -6.93
C ASP A 162 18.15 9.38 -6.03
N LYS A 163 18.64 10.11 -5.03
CA LYS A 163 19.61 9.59 -4.05
C LYS A 163 19.04 8.44 -3.22
N ILE A 164 17.79 8.54 -2.75
CA ILE A 164 17.16 7.42 -2.04
C ILE A 164 16.98 6.21 -2.97
N ASN A 165 16.49 6.43 -4.19
CA ASN A 165 16.23 5.34 -5.14
C ASN A 165 17.51 4.68 -5.67
N ALA A 166 18.63 5.38 -5.72
CA ALA A 166 19.94 4.81 -6.07
C ALA A 166 20.43 3.77 -5.05
N GLU A 167 20.01 3.91 -3.79
CA GLU A 167 20.34 3.00 -2.68
C GLU A 167 19.28 1.89 -2.50
N LEU A 168 18.19 1.92 -3.26
CA LEU A 168 17.11 0.93 -3.19
C LEU A 168 17.19 -0.10 -4.32
N PRO A 169 16.89 -1.38 -4.04
CA PRO A 169 16.80 -2.39 -5.09
C PRO A 169 15.64 -2.07 -6.06
N PRO A 170 15.68 -2.55 -7.33
CA PRO A 170 14.74 -2.15 -8.38
C PRO A 170 13.26 -2.40 -8.05
N HIS A 171 12.97 -3.42 -7.25
CA HIS A 171 11.63 -3.77 -6.81
C HIS A 171 11.15 -2.99 -5.56
N ILE A 172 11.83 -1.93 -5.16
CA ILE A 172 11.39 -0.95 -4.14
C ILE A 172 11.70 0.46 -4.65
N ARG A 173 10.71 1.34 -4.70
CA ARG A 173 10.87 2.72 -5.18
C ARG A 173 10.11 3.71 -4.32
N VAL A 174 10.74 4.86 -4.06
CA VAL A 174 10.07 6.06 -3.58
C VAL A 174 9.66 6.87 -4.80
N LEU A 175 8.35 6.97 -5.02
CA LEU A 175 7.77 7.57 -6.22
C LEU A 175 7.48 9.06 -6.05
N GLY A 176 7.24 9.52 -4.81
CA GLY A 176 6.91 10.91 -4.54
C GLY A 176 7.24 11.32 -3.11
N LEU A 177 7.42 12.62 -2.91
CA LEU A 177 7.71 13.23 -1.62
C LEU A 177 6.93 14.54 -1.49
N LYS A 178 6.20 14.71 -0.38
CA LYS A 178 5.51 15.96 -0.06
C LYS A 178 5.83 16.43 1.34
N ARG A 179 6.04 17.74 1.52
CA ARG A 179 6.16 18.35 2.85
C ARG A 179 4.78 18.40 3.50
N VAL A 180 4.74 18.17 4.81
CA VAL A 180 3.50 18.13 5.59
C VAL A 180 3.68 18.89 6.89
N THR A 181 2.56 19.16 7.59
CA THR A 181 2.59 19.77 8.94
C THR A 181 3.48 18.97 9.89
N GLY A 182 4.09 19.63 10.87
CA GLY A 182 4.94 18.95 11.86
C GLY A 182 4.22 17.87 12.68
N GLY A 183 2.90 17.98 12.85
CA GLY A 183 2.05 17.04 13.56
C GLY A 183 1.44 15.93 12.70
N PHE A 184 1.69 15.91 11.39
CA PHE A 184 1.14 14.89 10.50
C PHE A 184 1.61 13.48 10.89
N ASN A 185 0.67 12.54 10.96
CA ASN A 185 0.93 11.13 11.15
C ASN A 185 0.16 10.35 10.09
N SER A 186 0.90 9.77 9.13
CA SER A 186 0.31 9.09 7.99
C SER A 186 -0.69 7.98 8.38
N LYS A 187 -0.42 7.22 9.44
CA LYS A 187 -1.33 6.18 9.97
C LYS A 187 -2.66 6.77 10.44
N ASN A 188 -2.58 7.81 11.27
CA ASN A 188 -3.73 8.37 11.99
C ASN A 188 -4.55 9.34 11.12
N ASN A 189 -3.92 9.96 10.13
CA ASN A 189 -4.58 10.87 9.19
C ASN A 189 -5.13 10.18 7.94
N CYS A 190 -4.87 8.87 7.77
CA CYS A 190 -5.41 8.08 6.67
C CYS A 190 -6.87 7.67 6.93
N ASP A 191 -7.74 7.95 5.95
CA ASP A 191 -9.19 7.74 6.03
C ASP A 191 -9.65 6.38 5.55
N ALA A 192 -9.01 5.88 4.50
CA ALA A 192 -9.35 4.63 3.86
C ALA A 192 -8.14 4.06 3.13
N ARG A 193 -8.20 2.76 2.82
CA ARG A 193 -7.24 2.09 1.95
C ARG A 193 -8.01 1.36 0.85
N THR A 194 -7.45 1.38 -0.35
CA THR A 194 -7.86 0.51 -1.45
C THR A 194 -6.79 -0.54 -1.65
N TYR A 195 -7.22 -1.80 -1.67
CA TYR A 195 -6.38 -2.94 -2.02
C TYR A 195 -6.92 -3.59 -3.28
N SER A 196 -6.03 -4.18 -4.06
CA SER A 196 -6.36 -5.13 -5.11
C SER A 196 -5.85 -6.52 -4.72
N TYR A 197 -6.48 -7.57 -5.25
CA TYR A 197 -6.03 -8.94 -5.13
C TYR A 197 -6.11 -9.62 -6.50
N MET A 198 -4.96 -9.87 -7.11
CA MET A 198 -4.86 -10.58 -8.38
C MET A 198 -4.79 -12.09 -8.12
N LEU A 199 -5.59 -12.87 -8.86
CA LEU A 199 -5.59 -14.33 -8.73
C LEU A 199 -5.91 -15.03 -10.06
N PRO A 200 -5.43 -16.29 -10.23
CA PRO A 200 -5.93 -17.19 -11.28
C PRO A 200 -7.43 -17.43 -11.12
N THR A 201 -8.20 -17.33 -12.21
CA THR A 201 -9.67 -17.44 -12.16
C THR A 201 -10.19 -18.84 -11.87
N VAL A 202 -9.35 -19.87 -12.04
CA VAL A 202 -9.64 -21.24 -11.60
C VAL A 202 -9.98 -21.32 -10.11
N ALA A 203 -9.62 -20.30 -9.32
CA ALA A 203 -10.09 -20.14 -7.95
C ALA A 203 -11.61 -20.07 -7.78
N PHE A 204 -12.35 -19.66 -8.82
CA PHE A 204 -13.81 -19.62 -8.82
C PHE A 204 -14.45 -20.81 -9.56
N SER A 205 -13.65 -21.82 -9.96
CA SER A 205 -14.16 -23.07 -10.52
C SER A 205 -14.77 -23.97 -9.45
N SER A 206 -15.67 -24.88 -9.84
CA SER A 206 -16.15 -25.96 -8.96
C SER A 206 -14.97 -26.77 -8.40
N LYS A 207 -15.13 -27.33 -7.19
CA LYS A 207 -14.15 -28.25 -6.60
C LYS A 207 -13.84 -29.47 -7.47
N ASP A 208 -14.79 -29.92 -8.29
CA ASP A 208 -14.64 -31.08 -9.18
C ASP A 208 -13.85 -30.76 -10.46
N HIS A 209 -13.55 -29.48 -10.71
CA HIS A 209 -12.73 -29.06 -11.84
C HIS A 209 -11.23 -29.29 -11.57
N ASN A 210 -10.47 -29.57 -12.62
CA ASN A 210 -9.02 -29.69 -12.53
C ASN A 210 -8.39 -28.33 -12.18
N GLN A 211 -7.87 -28.18 -10.96
CA GLN A 211 -7.33 -26.92 -10.45
C GLN A 211 -6.04 -26.46 -11.16
N GLU A 212 -5.38 -27.37 -11.90
CA GLU A 212 -4.18 -27.06 -12.68
C GLU A 212 -4.49 -26.71 -14.15
N ASP A 213 -5.77 -26.66 -14.53
CA ASP A 213 -6.16 -26.33 -15.90
C ASP A 213 -5.94 -24.85 -16.21
N THR A 214 -4.84 -24.54 -16.88
CA THR A 214 -4.53 -23.19 -17.36
C THR A 214 -5.47 -22.74 -18.48
N ALA A 215 -6.19 -23.65 -19.15
CA ALA A 215 -7.20 -23.32 -20.15
C ALA A 215 -8.55 -22.92 -19.54
N PHE A 216 -8.73 -23.02 -18.21
CA PHE A 216 -9.94 -22.55 -17.54
C PHE A 216 -10.24 -21.08 -17.87
N ARG A 217 -11.50 -20.78 -18.21
CA ARG A 217 -11.99 -19.42 -18.45
C ARG A 217 -13.25 -19.19 -17.62
N LEU A 218 -13.30 -18.07 -16.93
CA LEU A 218 -14.38 -17.70 -16.02
C LEU A 218 -15.60 -17.29 -16.82
N GLU A 219 -16.71 -17.99 -16.60
CA GLU A 219 -17.98 -17.60 -17.18
C GLU A 219 -18.50 -16.29 -16.57
N ALA A 220 -19.13 -15.45 -17.40
CA ALA A 220 -19.71 -14.18 -16.95
C ALA A 220 -20.79 -14.38 -15.87
N SER A 221 -21.55 -15.48 -15.94
CA SER A 221 -22.54 -15.89 -14.92
C SER A 221 -21.90 -16.09 -13.55
N THR A 222 -20.78 -16.82 -13.50
CA THR A 222 -20.00 -17.08 -12.30
C THR A 222 -19.39 -15.78 -11.76
N LEU A 223 -18.83 -14.93 -12.62
CA LEU A 223 -18.30 -13.62 -12.21
C LEU A 223 -19.40 -12.74 -11.58
N GLN A 224 -20.58 -12.68 -12.20
CA GLN A 224 -21.72 -11.94 -11.66
C GLN A 224 -22.15 -12.47 -10.31
N TRP A 225 -22.17 -13.79 -10.12
CA TRP A 225 -22.50 -14.41 -8.85
C TRP A 225 -21.47 -14.14 -7.76
N VAL A 226 -20.18 -14.34 -8.06
CA VAL A 226 -19.07 -14.00 -7.15
C VAL A 226 -19.12 -12.52 -6.74
N ASN A 227 -19.47 -11.61 -7.66
CA ASN A 227 -19.67 -10.20 -7.36
C ASN A 227 -20.84 -9.95 -6.39
N ARG A 228 -21.93 -10.74 -6.45
CA ARG A 228 -23.00 -10.66 -5.44
C ARG A 228 -22.50 -11.08 -4.05
N LEU A 229 -21.62 -12.07 -3.96
CA LEU A 229 -21.00 -12.49 -2.68
C LEU A 229 -20.10 -11.38 -2.13
N PHE A 230 -19.21 -10.82 -2.94
CA PHE A 230 -18.35 -9.71 -2.51
C PHE A 230 -19.14 -8.47 -2.08
N ALA A 231 -20.26 -8.17 -2.76
CA ALA A 231 -21.12 -7.04 -2.41
C ALA A 231 -21.71 -7.16 -1.00
N ARG A 232 -21.89 -8.38 -0.46
CA ARG A 232 -22.43 -8.58 0.91
C ARG A 232 -21.51 -8.02 2.00
N TYR A 233 -20.20 -7.90 1.74
CA TYR A 233 -19.27 -7.30 2.69
C TYR A 233 -19.44 -5.79 2.87
N LYS A 234 -20.13 -5.11 1.93
CA LYS A 234 -20.37 -3.66 2.02
C LYS A 234 -21.13 -3.33 3.30
N GLY A 235 -20.75 -2.24 3.94
CA GLY A 235 -21.36 -1.77 5.18
C GLY A 235 -20.47 -1.99 6.40
N THR A 236 -21.07 -1.86 7.58
CA THR A 236 -20.39 -2.09 8.86
C THR A 236 -20.77 -3.46 9.37
N HIS A 237 -19.80 -4.36 9.48
CA HIS A 237 -19.98 -5.70 10.01
C HIS A 237 -18.99 -5.99 11.11
N ASN A 238 -19.24 -7.06 11.87
CA ASN A 238 -18.30 -7.57 12.85
C ASN A 238 -17.37 -8.59 12.19
N PHE A 239 -16.11 -8.22 12.01
CA PHE A 239 -15.13 -9.02 11.29
C PHE A 239 -14.27 -9.90 12.22
N HIS A 240 -14.76 -10.28 13.40
CA HIS A 240 -13.98 -11.04 14.39
C HIS A 240 -13.48 -12.40 13.87
N ASN A 241 -14.26 -13.11 13.04
CA ASN A 241 -13.85 -14.34 12.36
C ASN A 241 -12.83 -14.12 11.23
N PHE A 242 -12.76 -12.89 10.72
CA PHE A 242 -11.87 -12.48 9.63
C PHE A 242 -10.50 -12.02 10.14
N THR A 243 -10.17 -12.25 11.40
CA THR A 243 -8.84 -11.98 11.93
C THR A 243 -8.48 -13.02 12.98
N SER A 244 -7.34 -12.82 13.66
CA SER A 244 -6.91 -13.65 14.79
C SER A 244 -7.09 -12.85 16.09
N GLN A 245 -7.25 -13.55 17.22
CA GLN A 245 -7.25 -12.94 18.56
C GLN A 245 -8.33 -11.86 18.78
N LYS A 246 -9.48 -11.98 18.12
CA LYS A 246 -10.65 -11.13 18.33
C LYS A 246 -11.88 -11.94 18.72
N GLY A 247 -12.53 -11.51 19.80
CA GLY A 247 -13.79 -12.07 20.27
C GLY A 247 -14.99 -11.49 19.53
N PRO A 248 -16.13 -12.20 19.50
CA PRO A 248 -17.35 -11.74 18.82
C PRO A 248 -17.92 -10.45 19.40
N ARG A 249 -17.62 -10.10 20.66
CA ARG A 249 -18.11 -8.86 21.28
C ARG A 249 -17.09 -7.74 21.33
N ASP A 250 -15.90 -7.93 20.74
CA ASP A 250 -14.88 -6.88 20.69
C ASP A 250 -15.31 -5.76 19.71
N PRO A 251 -15.61 -4.53 20.19
CA PRO A 251 -16.05 -3.45 19.33
C PRO A 251 -14.96 -3.04 18.32
N SER A 252 -13.69 -3.30 18.61
CA SER A 252 -12.58 -3.09 17.69
C SER A 252 -12.53 -4.12 16.56
N ALA A 253 -13.43 -5.10 16.49
CA ALA A 253 -13.60 -6.00 15.34
C ALA A 253 -14.59 -5.45 14.30
N LYS A 254 -15.35 -4.39 14.62
CA LYS A 254 -16.27 -3.75 13.67
C LYS A 254 -15.48 -2.96 12.63
N ARG A 255 -15.70 -3.25 11.35
CA ARG A 255 -15.04 -2.56 10.23
C ARG A 255 -16.05 -2.15 9.18
N TYR A 256 -15.73 -1.08 8.47
CA TYR A 256 -16.56 -0.53 7.42
C TYR A 256 -15.91 -0.73 6.06
N ILE A 257 -16.57 -1.51 5.21
CA ILE A 257 -16.21 -1.72 3.81
C ILE A 257 -17.11 -0.86 2.95
N THR A 258 -16.51 0.01 2.15
CA THR A 258 -17.24 0.90 1.25
C THR A 258 -17.59 0.20 -0.05
N HIS A 259 -16.68 -0.64 -0.55
CA HIS A 259 -16.82 -1.30 -1.84
C HIS A 259 -15.95 -2.57 -1.91
N MET A 260 -16.44 -3.62 -2.54
CA MET A 260 -15.68 -4.81 -2.92
C MET A 260 -16.28 -5.44 -4.17
N SER A 261 -15.46 -5.75 -5.17
CA SER A 261 -15.89 -6.43 -6.41
C SER A 261 -14.71 -7.09 -7.12
N CYS A 262 -15.00 -8.04 -8.00
CA CYS A 262 -14.07 -8.65 -8.94
C CYS A 262 -14.27 -8.06 -10.35
N GLY A 263 -13.19 -7.63 -10.98
CA GLY A 263 -13.18 -7.12 -12.35
C GLY A 263 -13.27 -8.23 -13.41
N GLU A 264 -13.43 -7.81 -14.66
CA GLU A 264 -13.41 -8.73 -15.81
C GLU A 264 -12.06 -9.47 -15.91
N PRO A 265 -12.08 -10.75 -16.31
CA PRO A 265 -10.88 -11.54 -16.42
C PRO A 265 -10.02 -11.12 -17.61
N PHE A 266 -8.73 -11.43 -17.55
CA PHE A 266 -7.77 -11.22 -18.62
C PHE A 266 -6.73 -12.34 -18.65
N VAL A 267 -6.13 -12.58 -19.80
CA VAL A 267 -5.15 -13.67 -19.97
C VAL A 267 -3.72 -13.12 -19.89
N ARG A 268 -2.86 -13.82 -19.14
CA ARG A 268 -1.41 -13.60 -19.05
C ARG A 268 -0.72 -14.96 -19.02
N GLN A 269 0.21 -15.19 -19.95
CA GLN A 269 0.97 -16.45 -20.03
C GLN A 269 0.07 -17.69 -20.01
N ASP A 270 -0.92 -17.72 -20.91
CA ASP A 270 -1.91 -18.78 -21.13
C ASP A 270 -2.94 -19.02 -20.00
N ALA A 271 -2.68 -18.54 -18.78
CA ALA A 271 -3.62 -18.57 -17.67
C ALA A 271 -4.50 -17.31 -17.62
N GLU A 272 -5.74 -17.49 -17.17
CA GLU A 272 -6.68 -16.39 -16.95
C GLU A 272 -6.62 -15.90 -15.50
N PHE A 273 -6.56 -14.59 -15.33
CA PHE A 273 -6.52 -13.89 -14.05
C PHE A 273 -7.70 -12.92 -13.93
N ALA A 274 -8.08 -12.62 -12.70
CA ALA A 274 -8.97 -11.51 -12.40
C ALA A 274 -8.41 -10.70 -11.23
N VAL A 275 -8.90 -9.46 -11.08
CA VAL A 275 -8.50 -8.56 -10.00
C VAL A 275 -9.71 -8.22 -9.13
N ILE A 276 -9.65 -8.60 -7.87
CA ILE A 276 -10.59 -8.18 -6.84
C ILE A 276 -10.13 -6.83 -6.30
N THR A 277 -11.01 -5.85 -6.22
CA THR A 277 -10.75 -4.56 -5.59
C THR A 277 -11.58 -4.42 -4.32
N VAL A 278 -10.97 -3.97 -3.22
CA VAL A 278 -11.66 -3.69 -1.96
C VAL A 278 -11.25 -2.32 -1.42
N ARG A 279 -12.23 -1.52 -1.01
CA ARG A 279 -12.04 -0.23 -0.32
C ARG A 279 -12.72 -0.27 1.03
N GLY A 280 -11.97 0.05 2.08
CA GLY A 280 -12.46 0.12 3.45
C GLY A 280 -11.74 1.20 4.25
N GLN A 281 -12.31 1.60 5.38
CA GLN A 281 -11.71 2.63 6.24
C GLN A 281 -10.42 2.15 6.91
N SER A 282 -10.48 0.94 7.45
CA SER A 282 -9.35 0.24 8.06
C SER A 282 -9.54 -1.27 7.90
N PHE A 283 -8.44 -2.01 7.97
CA PHE A 283 -8.43 -3.46 7.88
C PHE A 283 -7.64 -4.03 9.04
N MET A 284 -8.11 -5.14 9.60
CA MET A 284 -7.37 -5.93 10.58
C MET A 284 -6.38 -6.86 9.89
N MET A 285 -5.45 -7.41 10.67
CA MET A 285 -4.52 -8.45 10.20
C MET A 285 -5.33 -9.60 9.57
N HIS A 286 -4.88 -10.05 8.39
CA HIS A 286 -5.50 -11.10 7.58
C HIS A 286 -6.93 -10.84 7.04
N GLN A 287 -7.56 -9.69 7.35
CA GLN A 287 -8.98 -9.47 7.06
C GLN A 287 -9.33 -9.65 5.58
N ILE A 288 -8.62 -8.96 4.69
CA ILE A 288 -8.89 -9.03 3.24
C ILE A 288 -8.70 -10.45 2.72
N ARG A 289 -7.63 -11.12 3.14
CA ARG A 289 -7.30 -12.49 2.72
C ARG A 289 -8.34 -13.50 3.18
N LYS A 290 -8.90 -13.33 4.38
CA LYS A 290 -10.01 -14.15 4.90
C LYS A 290 -11.34 -13.82 4.19
N MET A 291 -11.60 -12.56 3.88
CA MET A 291 -12.80 -12.17 3.11
C MET A 291 -12.81 -12.81 1.72
N ILE A 292 -11.67 -12.80 1.05
CA ILE A 292 -11.47 -13.44 -0.26
C ILE A 292 -11.53 -14.96 -0.13
N GLY A 293 -10.85 -15.52 0.87
CA GLY A 293 -10.83 -16.97 1.11
C GLY A 293 -12.23 -17.55 1.32
N LEU A 294 -13.08 -16.88 2.09
CA LEU A 294 -14.46 -17.35 2.31
C LEU A 294 -15.28 -17.35 1.01
N VAL A 295 -15.15 -16.32 0.18
CA VAL A 295 -15.86 -16.25 -1.11
C VAL A 295 -15.35 -17.33 -2.06
N ILE A 296 -14.05 -17.62 -2.07
CA ILE A 296 -13.49 -18.74 -2.83
C ILE A 296 -14.07 -20.07 -2.31
N ALA A 297 -14.09 -20.32 -1.00
CA ALA A 297 -14.66 -21.55 -0.45
C ALA A 297 -16.12 -21.76 -0.86
N VAL A 298 -16.93 -20.70 -0.86
CA VAL A 298 -18.30 -20.73 -1.36
C VAL A 298 -18.35 -20.96 -2.87
N ALA A 299 -17.53 -20.25 -3.65
CA ALA A 299 -17.47 -20.37 -5.10
C ALA A 299 -17.14 -21.79 -5.58
N LYS A 300 -16.25 -22.47 -4.84
CA LYS A 300 -15.83 -23.84 -5.14
C LYS A 300 -16.81 -24.90 -4.61
N GLY A 301 -17.78 -24.54 -3.78
CA GLY A 301 -18.74 -25.46 -3.18
C GLY A 301 -18.23 -26.22 -1.96
N TYR A 302 -17.24 -25.68 -1.24
CA TYR A 302 -16.83 -26.18 0.09
C TYR A 302 -17.72 -25.65 1.21
N ALA A 303 -18.35 -24.49 1.01
CA ALA A 303 -19.27 -23.87 1.95
C ALA A 303 -20.52 -23.37 1.21
N SER A 304 -21.64 -23.35 1.92
CA SER A 304 -22.89 -22.71 1.46
C SER A 304 -22.85 -21.19 1.65
N GLU A 305 -23.70 -20.45 0.94
CA GLU A 305 -23.72 -18.97 1.03
C GLU A 305 -24.12 -18.44 2.43
N ASP A 306 -24.87 -19.21 3.24
CA ASP A 306 -25.29 -18.79 4.59
C ASP A 306 -24.12 -18.62 5.56
N VAL A 307 -22.98 -19.29 5.30
CA VAL A 307 -21.76 -19.14 6.10
C VAL A 307 -21.32 -17.68 6.20
N MET A 308 -21.61 -16.87 5.17
CA MET A 308 -21.26 -15.45 5.17
C MET A 308 -22.02 -14.69 6.26
N GLU A 309 -23.33 -14.91 6.40
CA GLU A 309 -24.11 -14.25 7.45
C GLU A 309 -23.74 -14.77 8.84
N ARG A 310 -23.58 -16.10 8.97
CA ARG A 310 -23.11 -16.72 10.23
C ARG A 310 -21.76 -16.16 10.67
N SER A 311 -20.84 -15.89 9.74
CA SER A 311 -19.51 -15.39 10.05
C SER A 311 -19.48 -14.02 10.73
N TRP A 312 -20.54 -13.22 10.63
CA TRP A 312 -20.70 -11.94 11.34
C TRP A 312 -21.43 -12.07 12.69
N GLY A 313 -22.07 -13.22 12.93
CA GLY A 313 -22.70 -13.57 14.20
C GLY A 313 -21.70 -13.86 15.32
N GLU A 314 -22.20 -14.39 16.45
CA GLU A 314 -21.33 -14.74 17.58
C GLU A 314 -20.58 -16.06 17.40
N GLU A 315 -21.02 -16.90 16.45
CA GLU A 315 -20.41 -18.19 16.13
C GLU A 315 -18.96 -18.04 15.65
N LYS A 316 -18.12 -19.02 16.00
CA LYS A 316 -16.78 -19.14 15.43
C LYS A 316 -16.85 -19.95 14.14
N VAL A 317 -16.40 -19.30 13.07
CA VAL A 317 -16.27 -19.88 11.72
C VAL A 317 -14.79 -19.95 11.37
N ASP A 318 -14.32 -21.12 10.96
CA ASP A 318 -12.94 -21.29 10.51
C ASP A 318 -12.77 -20.76 9.08
N VAL A 319 -12.60 -19.43 8.98
CA VAL A 319 -12.50 -18.74 7.70
C VAL A 319 -11.12 -18.98 7.05
N PRO A 320 -11.05 -19.58 5.85
CA PRO A 320 -9.79 -19.85 5.17
C PRO A 320 -9.09 -18.55 4.79
N LYS A 321 -7.76 -18.54 4.88
CA LYS A 321 -6.92 -17.36 4.64
C LYS A 321 -6.19 -17.50 3.30
N ALA A 322 -6.63 -16.78 2.27
CA ALA A 322 -5.99 -16.77 0.95
C ALA A 322 -4.48 -16.40 1.04
N PRO A 323 -3.64 -16.76 0.05
CA PRO A 323 -2.23 -16.37 0.01
C PRO A 323 -2.00 -14.85 0.08
N GLY A 324 -0.78 -14.44 0.46
CA GLY A 324 -0.41 -13.02 0.48
C GLY A 324 0.00 -12.48 -0.90
N LEU A 325 0.45 -13.37 -1.79
CA LEU A 325 1.07 -13.07 -3.08
C LEU A 325 0.23 -12.12 -3.95
N GLY A 326 -1.06 -12.41 -4.10
CA GLY A 326 -1.96 -11.62 -4.94
C GLY A 326 -2.33 -10.26 -4.37
N LEU A 327 -2.11 -10.00 -3.08
CA LEU A 327 -2.58 -8.80 -2.40
C LEU A 327 -1.64 -7.61 -2.63
N VAL A 328 -2.21 -6.49 -3.08
CA VAL A 328 -1.49 -5.24 -3.33
C VAL A 328 -2.21 -4.07 -2.65
N LEU A 329 -1.49 -3.28 -1.87
CA LEU A 329 -1.99 -1.97 -1.44
C LEU A 329 -1.93 -0.98 -2.61
N GLU A 330 -3.07 -0.68 -3.21
CA GLU A 330 -3.18 0.24 -4.35
C GLU A 330 -3.07 1.70 -3.90
N ARG A 331 -3.86 2.10 -2.90
CA ARG A 331 -3.99 3.51 -2.54
C ARG A 331 -4.31 3.73 -1.08
N VAL A 332 -3.68 4.75 -0.52
CA VAL A 332 -3.97 5.32 0.80
C VAL A 332 -4.71 6.65 0.58
N HIS A 333 -5.84 6.83 1.26
CA HIS A 333 -6.72 7.99 1.08
C HIS A 333 -6.61 8.97 2.25
N PHE A 334 -6.52 10.26 1.94
CA PHE A 334 -6.33 11.37 2.89
C PHE A 334 -7.38 12.48 2.71
N ASP A 335 -8.58 12.12 2.25
CA ASP A 335 -9.67 13.04 1.92
C ASP A 335 -9.99 14.03 3.07
N ARG A 336 -10.05 13.54 4.33
CA ARG A 336 -10.33 14.40 5.49
C ARG A 336 -9.15 15.31 5.82
N TYR A 337 -7.92 14.82 5.69
CA TYR A 337 -6.73 15.65 5.85
C TYR A 337 -6.70 16.77 4.81
N ASN A 338 -6.94 16.44 3.54
CA ASN A 338 -6.98 17.39 2.43
C ASN A 338 -8.10 18.43 2.60
N LYS A 339 -9.27 18.02 3.11
CA LYS A 339 -10.35 18.97 3.43
C LYS A 339 -9.97 19.94 4.55
N ARG A 340 -9.16 19.51 5.52
CA ARG A 340 -8.78 20.32 6.69
C ARG A 340 -7.60 21.26 6.42
N PHE A 341 -6.59 20.79 5.70
CA PHE A 341 -5.32 21.52 5.52
C PHE A 341 -5.04 21.88 4.06
N GLY A 342 -5.69 21.27 3.08
CA GLY A 342 -5.38 21.46 1.67
C GLY A 342 -5.83 22.79 1.06
N SER A 343 -6.48 23.66 1.83
CA SER A 343 -6.97 24.97 1.39
C SER A 343 -6.42 26.14 2.22
N ASP A 344 -5.44 25.90 3.09
CA ASP A 344 -4.90 26.94 3.98
C ASP A 344 -3.77 27.78 3.36
N GLY A 345 -3.38 27.48 2.11
CA GLY A 345 -2.33 28.18 1.36
C GLY A 345 -0.91 27.88 1.86
N LEU A 346 -0.76 27.09 2.92
CA LEU A 346 0.52 26.72 3.55
C LEU A 346 0.86 25.25 3.34
N HIS A 347 -0.15 24.39 3.23
CA HIS A 347 0.02 22.94 3.08
C HIS A 347 -0.54 22.45 1.74
N GLU A 348 0.25 21.65 1.06
CA GLU A 348 -0.18 20.97 -0.15
C GLU A 348 -1.15 19.82 0.17
N ARG A 349 -2.09 19.58 -0.75
CA ARG A 349 -2.94 18.39 -0.69
C ARG A 349 -2.08 17.14 -0.84
N LEU A 350 -2.34 16.15 0.00
CA LEU A 350 -1.70 14.85 -0.05
C LEU A 350 -2.40 13.96 -1.08
N GLU A 351 -2.17 14.32 -2.34
CA GLU A 351 -2.63 13.61 -3.54
C GLU A 351 -1.43 13.32 -4.42
N TRP A 352 -1.47 12.21 -5.15
CA TRP A 352 -0.34 11.70 -5.91
C TRP A 352 -0.65 11.59 -7.41
N ASN A 353 -1.38 12.58 -7.91
CA ASN A 353 -1.90 12.55 -9.28
C ASN A 353 -0.77 12.65 -10.32
N GLU A 354 0.34 13.31 -9.97
CA GLU A 354 1.53 13.43 -10.82
C GLU A 354 2.31 12.12 -10.88
N GLU A 355 2.23 11.29 -9.84
CA GLU A 355 2.91 10.01 -9.73
C GLU A 355 2.10 8.82 -10.28
N GLU A 356 0.86 9.03 -10.75
CA GLU A 356 -0.04 7.94 -11.17
C GLU A 356 0.54 7.12 -12.35
N GLU A 357 1.24 7.77 -13.28
CA GLU A 357 1.94 7.08 -14.37
C GLU A 357 3.09 6.22 -13.83
N ALA A 358 3.88 6.74 -12.89
CA ALA A 358 4.97 6.00 -12.26
C ALA A 358 4.47 4.82 -11.41
N ILE A 359 3.35 5.00 -10.68
CA ILE A 359 2.67 3.93 -9.95
C ILE A 359 2.24 2.82 -10.92
N SER A 360 1.59 3.19 -12.04
CA SER A 360 1.14 2.22 -13.04
C SER A 360 2.31 1.49 -13.69
N ALA A 361 3.36 2.21 -14.08
CA ALA A 361 4.57 1.63 -14.65
C ALA A 361 5.21 0.63 -13.69
N PHE A 362 5.35 0.98 -12.41
CA PHE A 362 5.92 0.10 -11.39
C PHE A 362 5.09 -1.18 -11.18
N LYS A 363 3.75 -1.07 -11.20
CA LYS A 363 2.87 -2.24 -11.11
C LYS A 363 3.11 -3.22 -12.26
N GLU A 364 3.11 -2.72 -13.50
CA GLU A 364 3.30 -3.53 -14.70
C GLU A 364 4.71 -4.11 -14.82
N SER A 365 5.75 -3.44 -14.29
CA SER A 365 7.13 -3.90 -14.41
C SER A 365 7.62 -4.76 -13.24
N HIS A 366 7.08 -4.59 -12.02
CA HIS A 366 7.62 -5.23 -10.81
C HIS A 366 6.60 -6.00 -9.98
N ILE A 367 5.31 -5.64 -9.96
CA ILE A 367 4.33 -6.29 -9.09
C ILE A 367 3.61 -7.41 -9.85
N TYR A 368 2.92 -7.09 -10.95
CA TYR A 368 2.13 -8.06 -11.68
C TYR A 368 2.96 -9.18 -12.31
N PRO A 369 4.15 -8.93 -12.92
CA PRO A 369 5.00 -10.01 -13.41
C PRO A 369 5.40 -10.98 -12.30
N THR A 370 5.79 -10.47 -11.12
CA THR A 370 6.14 -11.32 -9.98
C THR A 370 4.96 -12.19 -9.52
N ILE A 371 3.74 -11.65 -9.49
CA ILE A 371 2.54 -12.43 -9.14
C ILE A 371 2.30 -13.52 -10.18
N VAL A 372 2.27 -13.17 -11.47
CA VAL A 372 1.99 -14.10 -12.58
C VAL A 372 3.03 -15.21 -12.64
N GLU A 373 4.32 -14.87 -12.59
CA GLU A 373 5.42 -15.84 -12.63
C GLU A 373 5.42 -16.75 -11.41
N THR A 374 5.15 -16.21 -10.21
CA THR A 374 5.07 -17.03 -8.99
C THR A 374 3.86 -17.96 -9.01
N GLU A 375 2.71 -17.53 -9.51
CA GLU A 375 1.56 -18.42 -9.68
C GLU A 375 1.83 -19.52 -10.72
N ARG A 376 2.56 -19.23 -11.80
CA ARG A 376 2.95 -20.20 -12.82
C ARG A 376 3.95 -21.23 -12.28
N ASP A 377 5.01 -20.76 -11.63
CA ASP A 377 6.18 -21.58 -11.28
C ASP A 377 6.01 -22.29 -9.93
N GLU A 378 5.41 -21.61 -8.96
CA GLU A 378 5.27 -22.10 -7.57
C GLU A 378 3.84 -22.58 -7.26
N LYS A 379 2.88 -22.38 -8.17
CA LYS A 379 1.48 -22.82 -8.02
C LYS A 379 0.86 -22.40 -6.67
N SER A 380 1.13 -21.16 -6.24
CA SER A 380 0.75 -20.62 -4.92
C SER A 380 -0.74 -20.75 -4.62
N MET A 381 -1.62 -20.27 -5.51
CA MET A 381 -3.07 -20.35 -5.35
C MET A 381 -3.57 -21.79 -5.38
N VAL A 382 -3.09 -22.60 -6.33
CA VAL A 382 -3.49 -24.01 -6.47
C VAL A 382 -3.14 -24.82 -5.23
N SER A 383 -1.92 -24.67 -4.72
CA SER A 383 -1.45 -25.35 -3.51
C SER A 383 -2.27 -24.96 -2.30
N TRP A 384 -2.65 -23.68 -2.17
CA TRP A 384 -3.54 -23.24 -1.10
C TRP A 384 -4.97 -23.78 -1.25
N MET A 385 -5.54 -23.80 -2.46
CA MET A 385 -6.88 -24.33 -2.68
C MET A 385 -7.01 -25.80 -2.32
N ALA A 386 -5.92 -26.57 -2.47
CA ALA A 386 -5.86 -27.97 -2.05
C ALA A 386 -5.99 -28.17 -0.53
N THR A 387 -5.94 -27.10 0.26
CA THR A 387 -6.14 -27.14 1.72
C THR A 387 -7.56 -26.79 2.15
N LEU A 388 -8.46 -26.47 1.21
CA LEU A 388 -9.81 -25.98 1.56
C LEU A 388 -10.70 -27.05 2.21
N ASP A 389 -10.40 -28.32 2.00
CA ASP A 389 -11.10 -29.48 2.58
C ASP A 389 -10.87 -29.65 4.08
N ILE A 390 -9.79 -29.07 4.64
CA ILE A 390 -9.49 -29.16 6.08
C ILE A 390 -10.41 -28.27 6.93
N HIS A 391 -11.08 -27.31 6.30
CA HIS A 391 -11.92 -26.31 6.98
C HIS A 391 -13.32 -26.87 7.23
N ASP A 392 -13.77 -26.76 8.49
CA ASP A 392 -15.12 -27.15 8.89
C ASP A 392 -16.06 -25.93 8.83
N PHE A 393 -16.94 -25.91 7.83
CA PHE A 393 -17.91 -24.82 7.61
C PHE A 393 -19.30 -25.09 8.22
N GLU A 394 -19.57 -26.35 8.58
CA GLU A 394 -20.83 -26.82 9.15
C GLU A 394 -20.76 -26.90 10.68
N GLY A 395 -19.61 -27.28 11.23
CA GLY A 395 -19.35 -27.22 12.65
C GLY A 395 -19.23 -25.77 13.12
N THR A 396 -20.09 -25.36 14.06
CA THR A 396 -19.65 -24.36 15.04
C THR A 396 -18.38 -24.93 15.66
N ALA A 397 -17.27 -24.20 15.59
CA ALA A 397 -16.01 -24.61 16.22
C ALA A 397 -16.17 -24.70 17.75
N MET A 398 -16.85 -25.73 18.23
CA MET A 398 -16.96 -26.16 19.61
C MET A 398 -15.84 -27.19 19.83
N GLY A 399 -14.78 -26.76 20.51
CA GLY A 399 -13.79 -27.68 21.08
C GLY A 399 -12.62 -28.08 20.17
N LYS A 400 -11.59 -27.23 20.14
CA LYS A 400 -10.18 -27.71 20.13
C LYS A 400 -9.41 -27.02 21.26
N GLN A 401 -9.78 -27.34 22.49
CA GLN A 401 -8.84 -27.43 23.61
C GLN A 401 -8.73 -28.92 23.92
N ASP A 402 -7.74 -29.56 23.31
CA ASP A 402 -7.06 -30.78 23.76
C ASP A 402 -6.11 -31.22 22.63
N ARG A 403 -5.04 -30.43 22.43
CA ARG A 403 -3.79 -31.00 21.94
C ARG A 403 -2.90 -31.20 23.16
N LYS A 404 -2.41 -32.43 23.31
CA LYS A 404 -1.47 -32.86 24.36
C LYS A 404 -0.28 -31.87 24.44
N PRO A 405 0.22 -31.56 25.64
CA PRO A 405 1.43 -30.76 25.80
C PRO A 405 2.64 -31.58 25.36
N GLY A 406 3.33 -31.14 24.31
CA GLY A 406 4.58 -31.75 23.87
C GLY A 406 4.86 -31.63 22.38
N GLU A 407 4.84 -30.42 21.82
CA GLU A 407 5.64 -30.05 20.65
C GLU A 407 5.75 -28.51 20.70
N GLN A 408 6.96 -28.03 20.96
CA GLN A 408 7.32 -26.62 21.02
C GLN A 408 7.22 -26.03 19.62
N ASP A 409 6.19 -25.24 19.36
CA ASP A 409 6.25 -24.19 18.35
C ASP A 409 6.70 -22.92 19.09
N ASP A 410 7.96 -22.55 18.88
CA ASP A 410 8.54 -21.29 19.37
C ASP A 410 7.88 -20.10 18.64
N ASP A 411 6.81 -19.57 19.22
CA ASP A 411 6.26 -18.25 18.87
C ASP A 411 6.29 -17.38 20.14
N ASP A 412 7.48 -16.81 20.40
CA ASP A 412 7.66 -15.83 21.46
C ASP A 412 6.95 -14.53 21.09
N GLY A 413 5.74 -14.40 21.63
CA GLY A 413 5.05 -13.14 21.74
C GLY A 413 5.88 -12.15 22.57
N ASN A 414 6.10 -10.96 22.01
CA ASN A 414 6.48 -9.81 22.83
C ASN A 414 5.46 -8.69 22.64
N GLY A 415 4.54 -8.62 23.60
CA GLY A 415 3.72 -7.44 23.83
C GLY A 415 4.41 -6.51 24.82
N SER A 416 4.45 -5.22 24.48
CA SER A 416 4.44 -4.12 25.44
C SER A 416 4.37 -2.79 24.68
N ASP A 417 3.30 -2.02 24.97
CA ASP A 417 3.10 -0.55 24.90
C ASP A 417 3.63 0.29 23.71
#